data_AF-A0A4U9D8R0-F1
#
_entry.id   AF-A0A4U9D8R0-F1
#
_cell.length_a   1.000
_cell.length_b   1.000
_cell.length_c   1.000
_cell.angle_alpha   90.00
_cell.angle_beta   90.00
_cell.angle_gamma   90.00
#
_symmetry.space_group_name_H-M   'P 1'
#
loop_
_entity.id
_entity.type
_entity.pdbx_description
1 polymer ?
#
loop_
_entity_poly.entity_id
_entity_poly.type
_entity_poly.pdbx_seq_one_letter_code
_entity_poly.pdbx_strand_id
1 'polypeptide(L)'
;MTKEIIPPYYSVKEVVLPFNKFPGVDPLLGPEMRSTGEVMGVGRTFAEAFGQGAAGQQLDDEKQGRALLSVREGDKERVVDLAG
;
A
#
# COMPACT_ATOMS: atom_id res chain seq x y z
N MET A 1 -0.75 34.68 -11.29
CA MET A 1 -1.17 33.31 -11.63
C MET A 1 -0.08 32.37 -11.16
N THR A 2 -0.40 31.40 -10.30
CA THR A 2 0.54 30.33 -9.91
C THR A 2 0.55 29.27 -11.00
N LYS A 3 1.74 28.83 -11.42
CA LYS A 3 1.91 27.73 -12.38
C LYS A 3 1.91 26.41 -11.61
N GLU A 4 1.23 25.41 -12.13
CA GLU A 4 1.29 24.05 -11.59
C GLU A 4 2.74 23.51 -11.66
N ILE A 5 3.18 22.85 -10.59
CA ILE A 5 4.50 22.23 -10.50
C ILE A 5 4.30 20.73 -10.68
N ILE A 6 4.91 20.18 -11.74
CA ILE A 6 5.00 18.74 -11.96
C ILE A 6 6.42 18.30 -11.55
N PRO A 7 6.58 17.57 -10.44
CA PRO A 7 7.89 17.13 -9.99
C PRO A 7 8.52 16.09 -10.94
N PRO A 8 9.86 16.05 -11.06
CA PRO A 8 10.56 15.05 -11.86
C PRO A 8 10.73 13.69 -11.14
N TYR A 9 9.90 13.43 -10.13
CA TYR A 9 9.93 12.24 -9.29
C TYR A 9 8.51 11.85 -8.87
N TYR A 10 8.34 10.61 -8.44
CA TYR A 10 7.11 10.12 -7.85
C TYR A 10 7.07 10.42 -6.37
N SER A 11 5.87 10.70 -5.88
CA SER A 11 5.56 10.85 -4.46
C SER A 11 4.32 10.01 -4.17
N VAL A 12 4.47 8.98 -3.34
CA VAL A 12 3.40 8.05 -2.99
C VAL A 12 3.07 8.23 -1.51
N LYS A 13 1.79 8.41 -1.22
CA LYS A 13 1.27 8.54 0.14
C LYS A 13 0.64 7.22 0.56
N GLU A 14 1.09 6.70 1.68
CA GLU A 14 0.61 5.47 2.29
C GLU A 14 0.07 5.75 3.70
N VAL A 15 -0.73 4.84 4.27
CA VAL A 15 -1.44 5.07 5.56
C VAL A 15 -1.08 4.05 6.63
N VAL A 16 -1.09 4.45 7.89
CA VAL A 16 -0.89 3.55 9.03
C VAL A 16 -2.22 3.33 9.74
N LEU A 17 -2.60 2.06 9.90
CA LEU A 17 -3.87 1.62 10.50
C LEU A 17 -3.64 1.07 11.93
N PRO A 18 -4.52 1.41 12.90
CA PRO A 18 -4.32 1.05 14.30
C PRO A 18 -4.85 -0.35 14.66
N PHE A 19 -4.95 -1.29 13.71
CA PHE A 19 -5.57 -2.62 13.96
C PHE A 19 -4.85 -3.41 15.06
N ASN A 20 -3.53 -3.28 15.16
CA ASN A 20 -2.74 -3.89 16.23
C ASN A 20 -3.11 -3.39 17.65
N LYS A 21 -3.78 -2.24 17.77
CA LYS A 21 -4.29 -1.71 19.04
C LYS A 21 -5.67 -2.28 19.41
N PHE A 22 -6.39 -2.88 18.46
CA PHE A 22 -7.77 -3.33 18.63
C PHE A 22 -7.97 -4.76 18.06
N PRO A 23 -7.45 -5.81 18.74
CA PRO A 23 -7.41 -7.17 18.20
C PRO A 23 -8.78 -7.84 17.99
N GLY A 24 -9.86 -7.28 18.56
CA GLY A 24 -11.23 -7.76 18.35
C GLY A 24 -11.92 -7.13 17.13
N VAL A 25 -11.24 -6.22 16.43
CA VAL A 25 -11.77 -5.54 15.23
C VAL A 25 -11.23 -6.23 13.99
N ASP A 26 -12.09 -6.38 12.99
CA ASP A 26 -11.73 -6.91 11.68
C ASP A 26 -10.78 -5.94 10.94
N PRO A 27 -9.54 -6.35 10.56
CA PRO A 27 -8.57 -5.50 9.89
C PRO A 27 -8.89 -5.32 8.39
N LEU A 28 -10.10 -4.84 8.08
CA LEU A 28 -10.58 -4.59 6.73
C LEU A 28 -10.69 -3.10 6.43
N LEU A 29 -10.38 -2.74 5.19
CA LEU A 29 -10.67 -1.43 4.63
C LEU A 29 -12.15 -1.34 4.27
N GLY A 30 -12.71 -0.14 4.39
CA GLY A 30 -14.12 0.13 4.08
C GLY A 30 -14.32 1.58 3.67
N PRO A 31 -15.58 2.00 3.50
CA PRO A 31 -15.91 3.37 3.13
C PRO A 31 -15.60 4.40 4.24
N GLU A 32 -15.45 3.95 5.48
CA GLU A 32 -15.09 4.78 6.63
C GLU A 32 -13.57 4.80 6.85
N MET A 33 -13.00 5.99 7.04
CA MET A 33 -11.58 6.17 7.32
C MET A 33 -11.23 5.70 8.75
N ARG A 34 -10.22 4.83 8.87
CA ARG A 34 -9.70 4.33 10.16
C ARG A 34 -8.21 4.55 10.38
N SER A 35 -7.50 5.11 9.41
CA SER A 35 -6.04 5.36 9.52
C SER A 35 -5.75 6.49 10.51
N THR A 36 -4.65 6.35 11.25
CA THR A 36 -4.21 7.33 12.27
C THR A 36 -2.95 8.11 11.86
N GLY A 37 -2.27 7.67 10.80
CA GLY A 37 -1.07 8.32 10.30
C GLY A 37 -0.87 8.06 8.82
N GLU A 38 0.12 8.75 8.25
CA GLU A 38 0.53 8.60 6.85
C GLU A 38 2.04 8.71 6.72
N VAL A 39 2.56 8.08 5.67
CA VAL A 39 3.97 8.12 5.29
C VAL A 39 4.09 8.47 3.81
N MET A 40 5.20 9.08 3.43
CA MET A 40 5.46 9.52 2.06
C MET A 40 6.73 8.86 1.54
N GLY A 41 6.59 8.06 0.48
CA GLY A 41 7.73 7.54 -0.28
C GLY A 41 8.04 8.41 -1.49
N VAL A 42 9.32 8.63 -1.79
CA VAL A 42 9.77 9.49 -2.89
C VAL A 42 10.81 8.76 -3.72
N GLY A 43 10.52 8.57 -5.00
CA GLY A 43 11.36 7.76 -5.89
C GLY A 43 11.38 8.28 -7.32
N ARG A 44 12.39 7.85 -8.09
CA ARG A 44 12.49 8.13 -9.53
C ARG A 44 11.46 7.34 -10.32
N THR A 45 11.00 6.22 -9.77
CA THR A 45 9.94 5.37 -10.34
C THR A 45 8.80 5.22 -9.35
N PHE A 46 7.61 4.88 -9.85
CA PHE A 46 6.46 4.55 -9.00
C PHE A 46 6.80 3.39 -8.04
N ALA A 47 7.45 2.32 -8.53
CA ALA A 47 7.81 1.17 -7.71
C ALA A 47 8.76 1.53 -6.55
N GLU A 48 9.76 2.39 -6.81
CA GLU A 48 10.68 2.88 -5.77
C GLU A 48 9.94 3.74 -4.72
N ALA A 49 9.08 4.66 -5.16
CA ALA A 49 8.30 5.50 -4.26
C ALA A 49 7.28 4.68 -3.43
N PHE A 50 6.59 3.73 -4.06
CA PHE A 50 5.64 2.85 -3.39
C PHE A 50 6.33 1.95 -2.36
N GLY A 51 7.45 1.31 -2.73
CA GLY A 51 8.22 0.47 -1.81
C GLY A 51 8.75 1.24 -0.59
N GLN A 52 9.20 2.49 -0.77
CA GLN A 52 9.56 3.34 0.36
C GLN A 52 8.37 3.67 1.27
N GLY A 53 7.20 3.94 0.70
CA GLY A 53 5.96 4.15 1.46
C GLY A 53 5.56 2.91 2.26
N ALA A 54 5.62 1.72 1.65
CA ALA A 54 5.35 0.44 2.29
C ALA A 54 6.31 0.15 3.45
N ALA A 55 7.61 0.37 3.25
CA ALA A 55 8.62 0.24 4.32
C ALA A 55 8.34 1.22 5.48
N GLY A 56 7.87 2.43 5.18
CA GLY A 56 7.45 3.41 6.18
C GLY A 56 6.24 2.98 7.03
N GLN A 57 5.36 2.13 6.49
CA GLN A 57 4.27 1.49 7.25
C GLN A 57 4.73 0.33 8.14
N GLN A 58 6.03 -0.03 8.07
CA GLN A 58 6.59 -1.22 8.73
C GLN A 58 5.99 -2.53 8.21
N LEU A 59 5.69 -2.59 6.91
CA LEU A 59 5.34 -3.85 6.25
C LEU A 59 6.60 -4.70 6.05
N ASP A 60 6.47 -6.01 6.29
CA ASP A 60 7.55 -6.96 6.03
C ASP A 60 7.68 -7.19 4.51
N ASP A 61 8.80 -6.74 3.93
CA ASP A 61 9.12 -6.91 2.51
C ASP A 61 10.00 -8.16 2.29
N GLU A 62 9.45 -9.34 2.61
CA GLU A 62 10.13 -10.60 2.30
C GLU A 62 10.12 -10.85 0.78
N LYS A 63 11.29 -10.72 0.14
CA LYS A 63 11.45 -10.94 -1.31
C LYS A 63 11.38 -12.41 -1.73
N GLN A 64 11.30 -13.33 -0.79
CA GLN A 64 11.27 -14.78 -1.02
C GLN A 64 10.43 -15.42 0.07
N GLY A 65 9.67 -16.47 -0.27
CA GLY A 65 8.82 -17.16 0.68
C GLY A 65 7.68 -17.89 -0.01
N ARG A 66 6.60 -18.10 0.73
CA ARG A 66 5.35 -18.69 0.23
C ARG A 66 4.21 -17.70 0.42
N ALA A 67 3.58 -17.28 -0.67
CA ALA A 67 2.38 -16.44 -0.63
C ALA A 67 1.10 -17.29 -0.53
N LEU A 68 0.11 -16.81 0.21
CA LEU A 68 -1.26 -17.34 0.22
C LEU A 68 -2.13 -16.44 -0.67
N LEU A 69 -2.82 -17.02 -1.66
CA LEU A 69 -3.74 -16.31 -2.53
C LEU A 69 -5.16 -16.82 -2.29
N SER A 70 -6.04 -15.94 -1.79
CA SER A 70 -7.46 -16.18 -1.60
C SER A 70 -8.20 -14.90 -1.97
N VAL A 71 -8.93 -14.92 -3.07
CA VAL A 71 -9.55 -13.72 -3.66
C VAL A 71 -11.04 -13.96 -3.94
N ARG A 72 -11.82 -12.87 -3.99
CA ARG A 72 -13.22 -12.92 -4.43
C ARG A 72 -13.33 -13.29 -5.91
N GLU A 73 -14.50 -13.74 -6.34
CA GLU A 73 -14.78 -14.12 -7.73
C GLU A 73 -14.33 -13.07 -8.77
N GLY A 74 -14.61 -11.78 -8.51
CA GLY A 74 -14.28 -10.70 -9.43
C GLY A 74 -12.79 -10.43 -9.64
N ASP A 75 -11.91 -10.98 -8.79
CA ASP A 75 -10.46 -10.78 -8.90
C ASP A 75 -9.74 -12.02 -9.45
N LYS A 76 -10.48 -13.10 -9.77
CA LYS A 76 -9.92 -14.38 -10.25
C LYS A 76 -9.18 -14.29 -11.59
N GLU A 77 -9.55 -13.37 -12.47
CA GLU A 77 -8.81 -13.18 -13.71
C GLU A 77 -7.49 -12.42 -13.47
N ARG A 78 -7.53 -11.39 -12.63
CA ARG A 78 -6.36 -10.53 -12.35
C ARG A 78 -5.32 -11.21 -11.47
N VAL A 79 -5.74 -12.13 -10.59
CA VAL A 79 -4.83 -12.85 -9.71
C VAL A 79 -3.88 -13.77 -10.48
N VAL A 80 -4.22 -14.17 -11.70
CA VAL A 80 -3.35 -14.99 -12.57
C VAL A 80 -2.07 -14.24 -12.94
N ASP A 81 -2.20 -12.97 -13.36
CA ASP A 81 -1.06 -12.10 -13.69
C ASP A 81 -0.23 -11.75 -12.44
N LEU A 82 -0.89 -11.59 -11.27
CA LEU A 82 -0.21 -11.34 -10.00
C LEU A 82 0.64 -12.54 -9.53
N ALA A 83 0.24 -13.77 -9.87
CA ALA A 83 0.88 -15.00 -9.39
C ALA A 83 1.98 -15.54 -10.32
N GLY A 84 2.02 -15.08 -11.58
CA GLY A 84 2.97 -15.50 -12.60
C GLY A 84 4.27 -14.71 -12.56
#